data_AF-A0A7S3UU91-F1
#
_entry.id   AF-A0A7S3UU91-F1
#
_cell.length_a   1.000
_cell.length_b   1.000
_cell.length_c   1.000
_cell.angle_alpha   90.00
_cell.angle_beta   90.00
_cell.angle_gamma   90.00
#
_symmetry.space_group_name_H-M   'P 1'
#
loop_
_entity.id
_entity.type
_entity.pdbx_description
1 polymer ?
#
loop_
_entity_poly.entity_id
_entity_poly.type
_entity_poly.pdbx_seq_one_letter_code
_entity_poly.pdbx_strand_id
1 'polypeptide(L)'
;EEGGAGAKRMVEEGVLDRVPAVDWMFGMHLWPSLPTGRVASRPGPIFASSDKFEVEIQGVGGHAAMPHLTVDPVVAAAAAVTALQTVVARNVGPLESGVVSVTQMSGSDTHNIIPAAAKIGGTIRALKDETMEKLRRRVGEVVRGVATAHGCAAEV
;
A
#
# COMPACT_ATOMS: atom_id res chain seq x y z
N GLU A 1 -4.50 16.78 6.84
CA GLU A 1 -4.67 17.01 5.40
C GLU A 1 -3.39 16.51 4.72
N GLU A 2 -2.21 17.03 5.11
CA GLU A 2 -0.89 16.40 4.90
C GLU A 2 -0.59 15.15 5.78
N GLY A 3 -1.53 14.19 5.88
CA GLY A 3 -1.30 12.90 6.57
C GLY A 3 -1.49 12.87 8.10
N GLY A 4 -1.55 14.01 8.78
CA GLY A 4 -1.75 14.08 10.25
C GLY A 4 -3.16 13.79 10.78
N ALA A 5 -4.07 13.26 9.95
CA ALA A 5 -5.44 12.89 10.32
C ALA A 5 -6.30 13.99 11.02
N GLY A 6 -5.99 15.28 10.81
CA GLY A 6 -6.70 16.39 11.49
C GLY A 6 -8.23 16.39 11.33
N ALA A 7 -8.74 16.01 10.15
CA ALA A 7 -10.19 15.90 9.94
C ALA A 7 -10.84 14.87 10.87
N LYS A 8 -10.21 13.70 11.05
CA LYS A 8 -10.67 12.66 11.99
C LYS A 8 -10.72 13.23 13.41
N ARG A 9 -9.66 13.92 13.82
CA ARG A 9 -9.58 14.49 15.17
C ARG A 9 -10.67 15.52 15.44
N MET A 10 -10.95 16.42 14.50
CA MET A 10 -12.00 17.43 14.65
C MET A 10 -13.39 16.79 14.77
N VAL A 11 -13.65 15.73 14.00
CA VAL A 11 -14.90 14.96 14.10
C VAL A 11 -15.02 14.30 15.46
N GLU A 12 -13.97 13.65 15.96
CA GLU A 12 -13.93 13.05 17.31
C GLU A 12 -14.13 14.09 18.43
N GLU A 13 -13.71 15.33 18.21
CA GLU A 13 -13.94 16.46 19.14
C GLU A 13 -15.33 17.11 18.98
N GLY A 14 -16.22 16.51 18.18
CA GLY A 14 -17.62 16.89 18.11
C GLY A 14 -17.88 18.13 17.25
N VAL A 15 -17.01 18.47 16.30
CA VAL A 15 -17.23 19.63 15.41
C VAL A 15 -18.54 19.54 14.62
N LEU A 16 -18.99 18.32 14.30
CA LEU A 16 -20.22 18.06 13.54
C LEU A 16 -21.47 18.04 14.42
N ASP A 17 -21.31 17.71 15.70
CA ASP A 17 -22.40 17.52 16.67
C ASP A 17 -22.74 18.82 17.45
N ARG A 18 -22.15 19.95 17.04
CA ARG A 18 -22.48 21.26 17.61
C ARG A 18 -23.95 21.59 17.34
N VAL A 19 -24.54 22.50 18.12
CA VAL A 19 -25.92 22.93 17.92
C VAL A 19 -25.94 24.32 17.28
N PRO A 20 -26.58 24.51 16.11
CA PRO A 20 -27.21 23.47 15.27
C PRO A 20 -26.18 22.55 14.61
N ALA A 21 -26.60 21.31 14.35
CA ALA A 21 -25.76 20.29 13.71
C ALA A 21 -25.43 20.71 12.28
N VAL A 22 -24.31 20.21 11.77
CA VAL A 22 -23.85 20.54 10.41
C VAL A 22 -24.66 19.74 9.37
N ASP A 23 -25.47 20.43 8.57
CA ASP A 23 -26.25 19.79 7.50
C ASP A 23 -25.41 19.49 6.24
N TRP A 24 -24.47 20.38 5.90
CA TRP A 24 -23.66 20.28 4.68
C TRP A 24 -22.24 20.78 4.93
N MET A 25 -21.27 20.13 4.27
CA MET A 25 -19.86 20.51 4.30
C MET A 25 -19.36 20.78 2.89
N PHE A 26 -18.55 21.82 2.75
CA PHE A 26 -17.89 22.17 1.49
C PHE A 26 -16.38 22.24 1.73
N GLY A 27 -15.63 21.69 0.78
CA GLY A 27 -14.17 21.79 0.76
C GLY A 27 -13.71 22.20 -0.63
N MET A 28 -12.67 23.01 -0.70
CA MET A 28 -12.04 23.42 -1.94
C MET A 28 -10.53 23.29 -1.79
N HIS A 29 -9.88 22.82 -2.85
CA HIS A 29 -8.42 22.74 -2.94
C HIS A 29 -7.98 23.41 -4.23
N LEU A 30 -6.90 24.19 -4.18
CA LEU A 30 -6.33 24.79 -5.39
C LEU A 30 -5.76 23.67 -6.26
N TRP A 31 -6.04 23.72 -7.56
CA TRP A 31 -5.49 22.78 -8.52
C TRP A 31 -4.65 23.54 -9.54
N PRO A 32 -3.31 23.43 -9.53
CA PRO A 32 -2.43 24.27 -10.36
C PRO A 32 -2.70 24.19 -11.85
N SER A 33 -3.20 23.05 -12.34
CA SER A 33 -3.50 22.84 -13.76
C SER A 33 -4.88 23.35 -14.18
N LEU A 34 -5.72 23.85 -13.26
CA LEU A 34 -7.02 24.42 -13.58
C LEU A 34 -6.89 25.93 -13.85
N PRO A 35 -7.36 26.47 -14.99
CA PRO A 35 -7.27 27.90 -15.27
C PRO A 35 -7.93 28.76 -14.20
N THR A 36 -7.29 29.87 -13.85
CA THR A 36 -7.81 30.84 -12.87
C THR A 36 -9.23 31.29 -13.21
N GLY A 37 -10.07 31.41 -12.18
CA GLY A 37 -11.49 31.76 -12.33
C GLY A 37 -12.41 30.58 -12.65
N ARG A 38 -11.90 29.35 -12.66
CA ARG A 38 -12.71 28.13 -12.82
C ARG A 38 -12.79 27.32 -11.53
N VAL A 39 -13.94 26.68 -11.35
CA VAL A 39 -14.19 25.68 -10.30
C VAL A 39 -14.62 24.39 -11.01
N ALA A 40 -14.03 23.27 -10.62
CA ALA A 40 -14.35 21.95 -11.15
C ALA A 40 -14.82 21.03 -10.02
N SER A 41 -15.85 20.22 -10.29
CA SER A 41 -16.37 19.21 -9.37
C SER A 41 -17.07 18.09 -10.16
N ARG A 42 -17.33 16.95 -9.52
CA ARG A 42 -18.25 15.92 -10.05
C ARG A 42 -19.09 15.34 -8.91
N PRO A 43 -20.29 14.80 -9.19
CA PRO A 43 -20.99 13.95 -8.24
C PRO A 43 -20.21 12.65 -7.99
N GLY A 44 -20.28 12.15 -6.75
CA GLY A 44 -19.60 10.94 -6.31
C GLY A 44 -18.14 11.13 -5.89
N PRO A 45 -17.38 10.03 -5.70
CA PRO A 45 -15.99 10.08 -5.24
C PRO A 45 -15.12 10.93 -6.17
N ILE A 46 -14.32 11.87 -5.67
CA ILE A 46 -13.44 12.72 -6.49
C ILE A 46 -11.98 12.24 -6.45
N PHE A 47 -11.44 11.92 -5.28
CA PHE A 47 -10.04 11.51 -5.08
C PHE A 47 -9.94 10.08 -4.58
N ALA A 48 -8.84 9.40 -4.92
CA ALA A 48 -8.56 8.06 -4.42
C ALA A 48 -8.03 8.12 -2.98
N SER A 49 -8.49 7.20 -2.14
CA SER A 49 -7.86 6.92 -0.86
C SER A 49 -6.45 6.36 -1.09
N SER A 50 -5.55 6.59 -0.13
CA SER A 50 -4.18 6.11 -0.16
C SER A 50 -3.87 5.44 1.16
N ASP A 51 -3.22 4.28 1.09
CA ASP A 51 -2.69 3.58 2.25
C ASP A 51 -1.25 3.12 1.99
N LYS A 52 -0.52 2.82 3.05
CA LYS A 52 0.85 2.32 2.99
C LYS A 52 0.87 0.85 3.40
N PHE A 53 1.85 0.13 2.88
CA PHE A 53 2.18 -1.20 3.39
C PHE A 53 3.70 -1.31 3.54
N GLU A 54 4.10 -2.05 4.56
CA GLU A 54 5.49 -2.40 4.83
C GLU A 54 5.52 -3.90 5.08
N VAL A 55 6.52 -4.57 4.54
CA VAL A 55 6.67 -6.02 4.65
C VAL A 55 8.11 -6.33 5.01
N GLU A 56 8.29 -7.19 6.01
CA GLU A 56 9.56 -7.86 6.29
C GLU A 56 9.43 -9.34 5.96
N ILE A 57 10.27 -9.83 5.05
CA ILE A 57 10.37 -11.24 4.68
C ILE A 57 11.59 -11.81 5.36
N GLN A 58 11.38 -12.82 6.21
CA GLN A 58 12.40 -13.47 7.03
C GLN A 58 12.76 -14.83 6.44
N GLY A 59 14.07 -15.07 6.32
CA GLY A 59 14.65 -16.32 5.85
C GLY A 59 15.80 -16.78 6.75
N VAL A 60 16.81 -17.39 6.15
CA VAL A 60 18.02 -17.86 6.84
C VAL A 60 19.22 -17.38 6.05
N GLY A 61 20.00 -16.48 6.64
CA GLY A 61 21.18 -15.90 5.97
C GLY A 61 22.38 -16.85 5.91
N GLY A 62 23.38 -16.49 5.12
CA GLY A 62 24.61 -17.27 5.00
C GLY A 62 25.52 -16.82 3.86
N HIS A 63 26.57 -17.59 3.61
CA HIS A 63 27.52 -17.30 2.55
C HIS A 63 26.90 -17.56 1.16
N ALA A 64 27.00 -16.59 0.24
CA ALA A 64 26.35 -16.68 -1.07
C ALA A 64 26.83 -17.87 -1.94
N ALA A 65 28.04 -18.39 -1.70
CA ALA A 65 28.55 -19.60 -2.35
C ALA A 65 27.96 -20.92 -1.78
N MET A 66 27.17 -20.87 -0.71
CA MET A 66 26.55 -22.05 -0.07
C MET A 66 25.03 -21.87 0.07
N PRO A 67 24.29 -21.58 -1.03
CA PRO A 67 22.89 -21.22 -0.95
C PRO A 67 21.99 -22.36 -0.42
N HIS A 68 22.40 -23.61 -0.58
CA HIS A 68 21.70 -24.80 -0.08
C HIS A 68 21.64 -24.91 1.45
N LEU A 69 22.41 -24.08 2.18
CA LEU A 69 22.36 -23.94 3.64
C LEU A 69 21.54 -22.73 4.10
N THR A 70 20.89 -22.03 3.16
CA THR A 70 20.20 -20.76 3.40
C THR A 70 18.76 -20.82 2.90
N VAL A 71 17.97 -19.84 3.32
CA VAL A 71 16.63 -19.57 2.78
C VAL A 71 16.64 -18.09 2.38
N ASP A 72 16.71 -17.82 1.08
CA ASP A 72 17.00 -16.47 0.57
C ASP A 72 15.77 -15.56 0.54
N PRO A 73 15.68 -14.55 1.43
CA PRO A 73 14.54 -13.64 1.46
C PRO A 73 14.55 -12.62 0.33
N VAL A 74 15.69 -12.36 -0.34
CA VAL A 74 15.79 -11.42 -1.46
C VAL A 74 15.08 -11.99 -2.69
N VAL A 75 15.27 -13.29 -2.95
CA VAL A 75 14.56 -14.00 -4.03
C VAL A 75 13.06 -14.01 -3.76
N ALA A 76 12.66 -14.33 -2.52
CA ALA A 76 11.25 -14.31 -2.11
C ALA A 76 10.63 -12.90 -2.25
N ALA A 77 11.35 -11.84 -1.88
CA ALA A 77 10.92 -10.46 -2.06
C ALA A 77 10.71 -10.09 -3.53
N ALA A 78 11.66 -10.41 -4.41
CA ALA A 78 11.52 -10.16 -5.84
C ALA A 78 10.30 -10.89 -6.43
N ALA A 79 10.10 -12.16 -6.06
CA ALA A 79 8.93 -12.92 -6.47
C ALA A 79 7.62 -12.29 -5.95
N ALA A 80 7.62 -11.78 -4.72
CA ALA A 80 6.47 -11.10 -4.14
C ALA A 80 6.12 -9.82 -4.90
N VAL A 81 7.13 -9.01 -5.29
CA VAL A 81 6.92 -7.80 -6.11
C VAL A 81 6.23 -8.14 -7.43
N THR A 82 6.68 -9.18 -8.13
CA THR A 82 6.03 -9.63 -9.37
C THR A 82 4.61 -10.13 -9.12
N ALA A 83 4.41 -10.95 -8.08
CA ALA A 83 3.10 -11.50 -7.75
C ALA A 83 2.07 -10.41 -7.36
N LEU A 84 2.52 -9.36 -6.67
CA LEU A 84 1.67 -8.22 -6.28
C LEU A 84 1.02 -7.52 -7.48
N GLN A 85 1.63 -7.57 -8.67
CA GLN A 85 1.04 -6.99 -9.88
C GLN A 85 -0.29 -7.68 -10.25
N THR A 86 -0.47 -8.95 -9.87
CA THR A 86 -1.71 -9.70 -10.09
C THR A 86 -2.87 -9.21 -9.23
N VAL A 87 -2.60 -8.52 -8.11
CA VAL A 87 -3.63 -8.02 -7.20
C VAL A 87 -4.57 -7.09 -7.96
N VAL A 88 -4.05 -6.05 -8.60
CA VAL A 88 -4.87 -5.17 -9.44
C VAL A 88 -5.31 -5.91 -10.70
N ALA A 89 -4.38 -6.54 -11.42
CA ALA A 89 -4.66 -7.06 -12.75
C ALA A 89 -5.77 -8.13 -12.75
N ARG A 90 -5.91 -8.93 -11.69
CA ARG A 90 -6.82 -10.09 -11.64
C ARG A 90 -7.91 -10.02 -10.56
N ASN A 91 -7.89 -9.04 -9.64
CA ASN A 91 -8.86 -9.00 -8.52
C ASN A 91 -9.71 -7.71 -8.50
N VAL A 92 -9.30 -6.67 -9.24
CA VAL A 92 -10.03 -5.40 -9.36
C VAL A 92 -10.80 -5.41 -10.67
N GLY A 93 -12.08 -5.00 -10.64
CA GLY A 93 -12.89 -4.94 -11.85
C GLY A 93 -12.28 -3.96 -12.87
N PRO A 94 -12.38 -4.21 -14.19
CA PRO A 94 -11.77 -3.34 -15.20
C PRO A 94 -12.36 -1.92 -15.24
N LEU A 95 -13.53 -1.70 -14.63
CA LEU A 95 -14.18 -0.39 -14.48
C LEU A 95 -13.91 0.25 -13.10
N GLU A 96 -13.15 -0.42 -12.25
CA GLU A 96 -12.79 0.05 -10.92
C GLU A 96 -11.35 0.57 -10.90
N SER A 97 -11.07 1.49 -9.99
CA SER A 97 -9.71 2.02 -9.80
C SER A 97 -9.03 1.33 -8.63
N GLY A 98 -7.86 0.75 -8.90
CA GLY A 98 -6.97 0.16 -7.90
C GLY A 98 -5.52 0.30 -8.35
N VAL A 99 -4.63 0.67 -7.43
CA VAL A 99 -3.19 0.78 -7.68
C VAL A 99 -2.46 0.10 -6.53
N VAL A 100 -1.44 -0.69 -6.88
CA VAL A 100 -0.44 -1.21 -5.93
C VAL A 100 0.92 -0.78 -6.47
N SER A 101 1.67 -0.04 -5.66
CA SER A 101 3.01 0.42 -6.03
C SER A 101 3.99 -0.04 -4.96
N VAL A 102 4.91 -0.93 -5.34
CA VAL A 102 6.09 -1.23 -4.53
C VAL A 102 7.14 -0.19 -4.89
N THR A 103 7.51 0.66 -3.93
CA THR A 103 8.45 1.77 -4.15
C THR A 103 9.70 1.66 -3.29
N GLN A 104 9.73 0.70 -2.38
CA GLN A 104 10.86 0.41 -1.52
C GLN A 104 11.18 -1.08 -1.59
N MET A 105 12.46 -1.40 -1.70
CA MET A 105 12.99 -2.75 -1.58
C MET A 105 14.41 -2.68 -1.03
N SER A 106 14.71 -3.50 -0.03
CA SER A 106 16.06 -3.61 0.55
C SER A 106 16.36 -5.05 1.01
N GLY A 107 17.65 -5.37 1.13
CA GLY A 107 18.14 -6.70 1.47
C GLY A 107 19.55 -6.63 2.06
N SER A 108 20.53 -7.28 1.42
CA SER A 108 21.94 -7.22 1.83
C SER A 108 22.65 -6.01 1.23
N ASP A 109 23.52 -5.38 2.00
CA ASP A 109 24.44 -4.33 1.55
C ASP A 109 25.80 -4.89 1.05
N THR A 110 25.92 -6.22 0.94
CA THR A 110 27.15 -6.91 0.53
C THR A 110 26.88 -7.95 -0.55
N HIS A 111 27.85 -8.17 -1.45
CA HIS A 111 27.66 -9.03 -2.62
C HIS A 111 27.76 -10.54 -2.33
N ASN A 112 28.33 -10.95 -1.20
CA ASN A 112 28.66 -12.34 -0.88
C ASN A 112 27.90 -12.91 0.32
N ILE A 113 26.89 -12.20 0.82
CA ILE A 113 26.04 -12.63 1.95
C ILE A 113 24.57 -12.62 1.52
N ILE A 114 23.91 -13.76 1.71
CA ILE A 114 22.46 -13.86 1.70
C ILE A 114 21.97 -13.35 3.07
N PRO A 115 21.10 -12.31 3.12
CA PRO A 115 20.69 -11.72 4.39
C PRO A 115 19.66 -12.60 5.10
N ALA A 116 19.47 -12.39 6.41
CA ALA A 116 18.43 -13.08 7.17
C ALA A 116 17.01 -12.51 6.92
N ALA A 117 16.92 -11.28 6.37
CA ALA A 117 15.66 -10.66 6.01
C ALA A 117 15.79 -9.75 4.79
N ALA A 118 14.66 -9.50 4.13
CA ALA A 118 14.50 -8.50 3.07
C ALA A 118 13.22 -7.70 3.32
N LYS A 119 13.20 -6.43 2.92
CA LYS A 119 12.03 -5.55 3.11
C LYS A 119 11.48 -5.10 1.76
N ILE A 120 10.16 -5.03 1.67
CA ILE A 120 9.47 -4.31 0.58
C ILE A 120 8.42 -3.39 1.18
N GLY A 121 8.16 -2.27 0.52
CA GLY A 121 7.19 -1.30 0.99
C GLY A 121 6.65 -0.44 -0.13
N GLY A 122 5.53 0.21 0.13
CA GLY A 122 4.91 1.09 -0.83
C GLY A 122 3.51 1.51 -0.49
N THR A 123 2.69 1.74 -1.52
CA THR A 123 1.33 2.27 -1.35
C THR A 123 0.29 1.48 -2.13
N ILE A 124 -0.93 1.50 -1.60
CA ILE A 124 -2.13 1.09 -2.31
C ILE A 124 -3.07 2.29 -2.46
N ARG A 125 -3.78 2.36 -3.59
CA ARG A 125 -4.79 3.39 -3.84
C ARG A 125 -6.04 2.80 -4.41
N ALA A 126 -7.19 3.33 -4.02
CA ALA A 126 -8.48 2.92 -4.55
C ALA A 126 -9.48 4.07 -4.51
N LEU A 127 -10.44 4.07 -5.44
CA LEU A 127 -11.53 5.05 -5.46
C LEU A 127 -12.71 4.68 -4.55
N LYS A 128 -12.89 3.38 -4.31
CA LYS A 128 -13.95 2.83 -3.47
C LYS A 128 -13.36 2.14 -2.24
N ASP A 129 -14.07 2.18 -1.13
CA ASP A 129 -13.63 1.57 0.13
C ASP A 129 -13.59 0.04 0.02
N GLU A 130 -14.53 -0.58 -0.68
CA GLU A 130 -14.54 -2.04 -0.88
C GLU A 130 -13.32 -2.50 -1.69
N THR A 131 -12.88 -1.68 -2.65
CA THR A 131 -11.64 -1.95 -3.41
C THR A 131 -10.43 -1.76 -2.51
N MET A 132 -10.40 -0.74 -1.65
CA MET A 132 -9.31 -0.54 -0.69
C MET A 132 -9.15 -1.75 0.25
N GLU A 133 -10.25 -2.20 0.87
CA GLU A 133 -10.25 -3.37 1.74
C GLU A 133 -9.81 -4.64 1.01
N LYS A 134 -10.26 -4.81 -0.24
CA LYS A 134 -9.80 -5.92 -1.09
C LYS A 134 -8.30 -5.84 -1.35
N LEU A 135 -7.75 -4.66 -1.64
CA LEU A 135 -6.31 -4.47 -1.86
C LEU A 135 -5.52 -4.79 -0.59
N ARG A 136 -5.91 -4.24 0.57
CA ARG A 136 -5.28 -4.52 1.88
C ARG A 136 -5.16 -6.03 2.13
N ARG A 137 -6.29 -6.74 2.02
CA ARG A 137 -6.33 -8.19 2.21
C ARG A 137 -5.45 -8.94 1.21
N ARG A 138 -5.60 -8.66 -0.09
CA ARG A 138 -4.90 -9.42 -1.15
C ARG A 138 -3.39 -9.17 -1.16
N VAL A 139 -2.93 -7.97 -0.82
CA VAL A 139 -1.49 -7.70 -0.66
C VAL A 139 -0.90 -8.63 0.40
N GLY A 140 -1.51 -8.69 1.59
CA GLY A 140 -1.04 -9.57 2.66
C GLY A 140 -1.09 -11.05 2.31
N GLU A 141 -2.19 -11.53 1.72
CA GLU A 141 -2.34 -12.93 1.30
C GLU A 141 -1.29 -13.35 0.26
N VAL A 142 -1.06 -12.50 -0.76
CA VAL A 142 -0.09 -12.80 -1.82
C VAL A 142 1.33 -12.83 -1.28
N VAL A 143 1.72 -11.82 -0.49
CA VAL A 143 3.06 -11.74 0.10
C VAL A 143 3.34 -12.94 1.00
N ARG A 144 2.43 -13.27 1.92
CA ARG A 144 2.59 -14.44 2.81
C ARG A 144 2.64 -15.75 2.04
N GLY A 145 1.81 -15.90 1.00
CA GLY A 145 1.81 -17.08 0.15
C GLY A 145 3.11 -17.26 -0.62
N VAL A 146 3.64 -16.18 -1.21
CA VAL A 146 4.92 -16.21 -1.95
C VAL A 146 6.09 -16.48 -1.00
N ALA A 147 6.12 -15.83 0.17
CA ALA A 147 7.16 -16.09 1.17
C ALA A 147 7.16 -17.56 1.60
N THR A 148 5.98 -18.11 1.93
CA THR A 148 5.83 -19.52 2.30
C THR A 148 6.33 -20.46 1.20
N ALA A 149 6.03 -20.17 -0.07
CA ALA A 149 6.49 -20.98 -1.19
C ALA A 149 8.02 -21.01 -1.36
N HIS A 150 8.72 -20.01 -0.82
CA HIS A 150 10.19 -19.92 -0.80
C HIS A 150 10.81 -20.40 0.52
N GLY A 151 10.01 -20.91 1.46
CA GLY A 151 10.47 -21.30 2.80
C GLY A 151 10.68 -20.12 3.76
N CYS A 152 10.27 -18.91 3.38
CA CYS A 152 10.34 -17.70 4.20
C CYS A 152 9.05 -17.49 5.00
N ALA A 153 9.14 -16.64 6.03
CA ALA A 153 7.98 -16.04 6.69
C ALA A 153 7.85 -14.56 6.26
N ALA A 154 6.64 -14.01 6.30
CA ALA A 154 6.42 -12.58 6.02
C ALA A 154 5.53 -11.93 7.07
N GLU A 155 5.98 -10.79 7.59
CA GLU A 155 5.21 -9.86 8.40
C GLU A 155 4.74 -8.71 7.49
N VAL A 156 3.44 -8.38 7.54
CA VAL A 156 2.75 -7.40 6.68
C VAL A 156 1.89 -6.50 7.55
#